data_AF-A0A7H8NLE0-F1
#
_entry.id   AF-A0A7H8NLE0-F1
#
_cell.length_a   1.000
_cell.length_b   1.000
_cell.length_c   1.000
_cell.angle_alpha   90.00
_cell.angle_beta   90.00
_cell.angle_gamma   90.00
#
_symmetry.space_group_name_H-M   'P 1'
#
loop_
_entity.id
_entity.type
_entity.pdbx_description
1 polymer ?
#
loop_
_entity_poly.entity_id
_entity_poly.type
_entity_poly.pdbx_seq_one_letter_code
_entity_poly.pdbx_strand_id
1 'polypeptide(L)'
;MNNLLFAGLLLVLPLSLAAAPQALNVPLPAPSATPSAAAPTAAAAFAQLDPAQQRQRRSDYAAWRALPEGERERIRQAASRFAALPLDQQQRLRTQFQAQDQAFREGWRLGPQLGAEFPKLHGLFGFVPPQQRDAVLAVLRQLSPAQLAQLALVAQRTPPQERDSVRSAFLAVPTAERDTWLKRQAGQ
;
A
#
# COMPACT_ATOMS: atom_id res chain seq x y z
N MET A 1 40.63 44.25 19.53
CA MET A 1 40.20 44.90 20.79
C MET A 1 39.89 43.79 21.79
N ASN A 2 40.76 43.52 22.77
CA ASN A 2 40.79 44.17 24.11
C ASN A 2 39.39 44.22 24.75
N ASN A 3 39.11 43.73 25.95
CA ASN A 3 39.96 43.53 27.13
C ASN A 3 39.13 42.76 28.21
N LEU A 4 39.70 41.76 28.92
CA LEU A 4 40.40 41.88 30.23
C LEU A 4 39.40 42.28 31.37
N LEU A 5 39.32 41.72 32.58
CA LEU A 5 40.12 40.91 33.51
C LEU A 5 39.14 40.58 34.69
N PHE A 6 39.33 39.62 35.61
CA PHE A 6 40.33 39.65 36.68
C PHE A 6 40.25 38.35 37.53
N ALA A 7 41.45 37.89 37.93
CA ALA A 7 41.87 37.37 39.25
C ALA A 7 40.96 36.44 40.07
N GLY A 8 41.45 35.37 40.70
CA GLY A 8 42.83 34.95 40.95
C GLY A 8 42.90 34.13 42.25
N LEU A 9 43.97 33.32 42.37
CA LEU A 9 44.54 32.73 43.62
C LEU A 9 43.63 31.72 44.37
N LEU A 10 44.03 30.56 44.91
CA LEU A 10 45.25 30.00 45.49
C LEU A 10 45.13 28.45 45.33
N LEU A 11 46.18 27.75 44.87
CA LEU A 11 47.22 27.08 45.66
C LEU A 11 46.77 25.77 46.33
N VAL A 12 47.62 24.76 46.13
CA VAL A 12 47.88 23.54 46.94
C VAL A 12 47.71 22.25 46.14
N LEU A 13 48.84 21.74 45.65
CA LEU A 13 49.07 20.31 45.46
C LEU A 13 49.17 19.66 46.84
N PRO A 14 48.60 18.46 47.02
CA PRO A 14 49.45 17.38 47.51
C PRO A 14 49.24 16.04 46.78
N LEU A 15 50.40 15.41 46.60
CA LEU A 15 50.77 14.01 46.43
C LEU A 15 49.77 12.90 46.83
N SER A 16 49.85 11.80 46.04
CA SER A 16 49.60 10.38 46.41
C SER A 16 48.13 9.96 46.54
N LEU A 17 47.63 8.85 45.95
CA LEU A 17 48.06 7.46 46.16
C LEU A 17 47.23 6.51 45.24
N ALA A 18 47.91 5.48 44.71
CA ALA A 18 47.48 4.09 44.53
C ALA A 18 46.22 3.65 43.74
N ALA A 19 46.48 2.54 43.03
CA ALA A 19 45.64 1.36 42.83
C ALA A 19 44.60 1.39 41.70
N ALA A 20 45.00 0.80 40.58
CA ALA A 20 44.09 0.24 39.59
C ALA A 20 43.16 -0.79 40.24
N PRO A 21 41.83 -0.69 40.09
CA PRO A 21 40.93 -1.77 40.46
C PRO A 21 41.04 -2.86 39.40
N GLN A 22 41.64 -3.98 39.78
CA GLN A 22 41.58 -5.23 39.03
C GLN A 22 40.13 -5.68 38.97
N ALA A 23 39.52 -5.63 37.79
CA ALA A 23 38.19 -6.18 37.58
C ALA A 23 38.28 -7.70 37.71
N LEU A 24 37.70 -8.22 38.78
CA LEU A 24 37.49 -9.64 39.03
C LEU A 24 36.71 -10.24 37.84
N ASN A 25 37.39 -11.03 37.03
CA ASN A 25 36.77 -11.81 35.96
C ASN A 25 35.99 -12.98 36.59
N VAL A 26 34.75 -12.73 36.96
CA VAL A 26 33.77 -13.78 37.29
C VAL A 26 33.33 -14.39 35.96
N PRO A 27 33.60 -15.68 35.69
CA PRO A 27 33.04 -16.32 34.51
C PRO A 27 31.54 -16.52 34.74
N LEU A 28 30.72 -15.67 34.13
CA LEU A 28 29.29 -15.93 34.03
C LEU A 28 29.10 -17.23 33.22
N PRO A 29 28.29 -18.20 33.69
CA PRO A 29 27.92 -19.34 32.86
C PRO A 29 27.22 -18.81 31.60
N ALA A 30 27.71 -19.23 30.43
CA ALA A 30 27.09 -18.90 29.16
C ALA A 30 25.60 -19.29 29.22
N PRO A 31 24.66 -18.42 28.85
CA PRO A 31 23.31 -18.87 28.62
C PRO A 31 23.40 -19.91 27.51
N SER A 32 22.99 -21.15 27.79
CA SER A 32 22.73 -22.15 26.78
C SER A 32 21.72 -21.54 25.82
N ALA A 33 22.22 -21.01 24.70
CA ALA A 33 21.40 -20.58 23.60
C ALA A 33 20.84 -21.86 22.99
N THR A 34 19.71 -22.33 23.54
CA THR A 34 18.79 -23.16 22.78
C THR A 34 18.58 -22.42 21.45
N PRO A 35 18.84 -23.05 20.30
CA PRO A 35 18.52 -22.43 19.03
C PRO A 35 17.00 -22.29 19.01
N SER A 36 16.51 -21.10 19.39
CA SER A 36 15.14 -20.70 19.14
C SER A 36 15.00 -20.79 17.64
N ALA A 37 14.29 -21.82 17.15
CA ALA A 37 14.02 -22.03 15.75
C ALA A 37 13.50 -20.70 15.20
N ALA A 38 14.36 -19.97 14.48
CA ALA A 38 14.01 -18.68 13.94
C ALA A 38 12.83 -18.93 13.00
N ALA A 39 11.66 -18.38 13.36
CA ALA A 39 10.52 -18.41 12.47
C ALA A 39 11.01 -17.95 11.09
N PRO A 40 10.73 -18.70 10.01
CA PRO A 40 11.26 -18.38 8.70
C PRO A 40 10.92 -16.92 8.41
N THR A 41 11.95 -16.10 8.20
CA THR A 41 11.76 -14.70 7.83
C THR A 41 10.86 -14.66 6.59
N ALA A 42 10.03 -13.63 6.43
CA ALA A 42 9.11 -13.54 5.28
C ALA A 42 9.83 -13.75 3.92
N ALA A 43 11.11 -13.38 3.82
CA ALA A 43 11.96 -13.65 2.67
C ALA A 43 12.28 -15.15 2.46
N ALA A 44 12.56 -15.89 3.53
CA ALA A 44 12.81 -17.33 3.47
C ALA A 44 11.53 -18.10 3.12
N ALA A 45 10.40 -17.71 3.69
CA ALA A 45 9.09 -18.29 3.34
C ALA A 45 8.71 -18.02 1.88
N PHE A 46 9.04 -16.84 1.34
CA PHE A 46 8.81 -16.51 -0.07
C PHE A 46 9.70 -17.35 -1.01
N ALA A 47 10.95 -17.58 -0.66
CA ALA A 47 11.90 -18.37 -1.47
C ALA A 47 11.50 -19.84 -1.61
N GLN A 48 10.74 -20.38 -0.64
CA GLN A 48 10.24 -21.75 -0.64
C GLN A 48 8.96 -21.95 -1.50
N LEU A 49 8.34 -20.87 -1.98
CA LEU A 49 7.15 -20.95 -2.83
C LEU A 49 7.50 -21.41 -4.24
N ASP A 50 6.57 -22.09 -4.91
CA ASP A 50 6.71 -22.42 -6.33
C ASP A 50 6.86 -21.15 -7.20
N PRO A 51 7.55 -21.22 -8.35
CA PRO A 51 7.76 -20.06 -9.23
C PRO A 51 6.46 -19.35 -9.65
N ALA A 52 5.36 -20.09 -9.82
CA ALA A 52 4.04 -19.51 -10.11
C ALA A 52 3.50 -18.69 -8.92
N GLN A 53 3.62 -19.22 -7.70
CA GLN A 53 3.19 -18.54 -6.48
C GLN A 53 4.05 -17.32 -6.18
N GLN A 54 5.36 -17.39 -6.42
CA GLN A 54 6.26 -16.22 -6.31
C GLN A 54 5.85 -15.11 -7.27
N ARG A 55 5.53 -15.44 -8.54
CA ARG A 55 5.04 -14.46 -9.53
C ARG A 55 3.73 -13.81 -9.07
N GLN A 56 2.77 -14.60 -8.59
CA GLN A 56 1.51 -14.08 -8.08
C GLN A 56 1.73 -13.11 -6.92
N ARG A 57 2.52 -13.51 -5.91
CA ARG A 57 2.87 -12.67 -4.76
C ARG A 57 3.55 -11.37 -5.15
N ARG A 58 4.46 -11.39 -6.12
CA ARG A 58 5.10 -10.17 -6.67
C ARG A 58 4.08 -9.26 -7.36
N SER A 59 3.17 -9.84 -8.13
CA SER A 59 2.10 -9.10 -8.79
C SER A 59 1.14 -8.47 -7.78
N ASP A 60 0.77 -9.19 -6.71
CA ASP A 60 -0.09 -8.68 -5.63
C ASP A 60 0.61 -7.53 -4.87
N TYR A 61 1.90 -7.69 -4.58
CA TYR A 61 2.69 -6.65 -3.94
C TYR A 61 2.83 -5.40 -4.82
N ALA A 62 3.05 -5.58 -6.13
CA ALA A 62 3.12 -4.48 -7.08
C ALA A 62 1.78 -3.73 -7.17
N ALA A 63 0.66 -4.45 -7.21
CA ALA A 63 -0.67 -3.86 -7.20
C ALA A 63 -0.90 -3.04 -5.92
N TRP A 64 -0.59 -3.60 -4.75
CA TRP A 64 -0.67 -2.88 -3.47
C TRP A 64 0.20 -1.62 -3.45
N ARG A 65 1.45 -1.71 -3.92
CA ARG A 65 2.39 -0.58 -3.99
C ARG A 65 1.92 0.55 -4.92
N ALA A 66 1.17 0.21 -5.96
CA ALA A 66 0.63 1.18 -6.92
C ALA A 66 -0.59 1.95 -6.39
N LEU A 67 -1.15 1.56 -5.23
CA LEU A 67 -2.29 2.25 -4.63
C LEU A 67 -1.87 3.57 -3.95
N PRO A 68 -2.74 4.60 -3.99
CA PRO A 68 -2.54 5.83 -3.21
C PRO A 68 -2.39 5.54 -1.70
N GLU A 69 -1.62 6.35 -0.98
CA GLU A 69 -1.38 6.11 0.47
C GLU A 69 -2.69 6.06 1.28
N GLY A 70 -3.66 6.94 0.97
CA GLY A 70 -4.97 6.92 1.64
C GLY A 70 -5.74 5.62 1.42
N GLU A 71 -5.63 4.99 0.24
CA GLU A 71 -6.23 3.67 0.01
C GLU A 71 -5.45 2.56 0.72
N ARG A 72 -4.11 2.62 0.70
CA ARG A 72 -3.27 1.66 1.44
C ARG A 72 -3.60 1.70 2.93
N GLU A 73 -3.83 2.89 3.49
CA GLU A 73 -4.22 3.04 4.90
C GLU A 73 -5.61 2.45 5.18
N ARG A 74 -6.61 2.71 4.32
CA ARG A 74 -7.93 2.06 4.43
C ARG A 74 -7.83 0.53 4.38
N ILE A 75 -6.95 -0.02 3.52
CA ILE A 75 -6.70 -1.46 3.45
C ILE A 75 -6.03 -1.97 4.73
N ARG A 76 -5.03 -1.26 5.29
CA ARG A 76 -4.40 -1.63 6.57
C ARG A 76 -5.43 -1.68 7.70
N GLN A 77 -6.32 -0.70 7.78
CA GLN A 77 -7.41 -0.66 8.76
C GLN A 77 -8.44 -1.76 8.54
N ALA A 78 -8.74 -2.13 7.30
CA ALA A 78 -9.59 -3.29 7.01
C ALA A 78 -8.90 -4.60 7.41
N ALA A 79 -7.60 -4.73 7.15
CA ALA A 79 -6.80 -5.89 7.51
C ALA A 79 -6.71 -6.09 9.02
N SER A 80 -6.54 -5.02 9.81
CA SER A 80 -6.54 -5.11 11.28
C SER A 80 -7.89 -5.56 11.83
N ARG A 81 -8.99 -5.01 11.30
CA ARG A 81 -10.36 -5.44 11.64
C ARG A 81 -10.61 -6.90 11.28
N PHE A 82 -10.16 -7.33 10.10
CA PHE A 82 -10.26 -8.73 9.67
C PHE A 82 -9.45 -9.67 10.57
N ALA A 83 -8.22 -9.29 10.94
CA ALA A 83 -7.36 -10.08 11.82
C ALA A 83 -7.92 -10.20 13.25
N ALA A 84 -8.74 -9.24 13.69
CA ALA A 84 -9.44 -9.29 14.97
C ALA A 84 -10.67 -10.22 14.98
N LEU A 85 -11.14 -10.69 13.81
CA LEU A 85 -12.27 -11.62 13.74
C LEU A 85 -11.88 -13.03 14.22
N PRO A 86 -12.82 -13.84 14.75
CA PRO A 86 -12.58 -15.25 15.02
C PRO A 86 -12.11 -16.01 13.77
N LEU A 87 -11.25 -17.01 13.94
CA LEU A 87 -10.67 -17.78 12.82
C LEU A 87 -11.74 -18.37 11.89
N ASP A 88 -12.84 -18.91 12.42
CA ASP A 88 -13.93 -19.45 11.61
C ASP A 88 -14.59 -18.39 10.71
N GLN A 89 -14.74 -17.16 11.23
CA GLN A 89 -15.27 -16.05 10.44
C GLN A 89 -14.29 -15.62 9.37
N GLN A 90 -12.99 -15.55 9.69
CA GLN A 90 -11.95 -15.25 8.70
C GLN A 90 -11.93 -16.28 7.57
N GLN A 91 -12.01 -17.58 7.90
CA GLN A 91 -12.06 -18.67 6.93
C GLN A 91 -13.29 -18.55 6.04
N ARG A 92 -14.47 -18.32 6.64
CA ARG A 92 -15.72 -18.16 5.89
C ARG A 92 -15.64 -17.02 4.87
N LEU A 93 -15.16 -15.84 5.29
CA LEU A 93 -15.01 -14.68 4.42
C LEU A 93 -13.99 -14.95 3.30
N ARG A 94 -12.88 -15.63 3.62
CA ARG A 94 -11.87 -15.98 2.61
C ARG A 94 -12.42 -16.96 1.58
N THR A 95 -13.17 -17.97 2.00
CA THR A 95 -13.83 -18.91 1.09
C THR A 95 -14.87 -18.21 0.22
N GLN A 96 -15.70 -17.33 0.79
CA GLN A 96 -16.66 -16.54 0.02
C GLN A 96 -15.99 -15.66 -1.04
N PHE A 97 -14.85 -15.03 -0.69
CA PHE A 97 -14.07 -14.25 -1.65
C PHE A 97 -13.42 -15.13 -2.72
N GLN A 98 -12.89 -16.30 -2.35
CA GLN A 98 -12.31 -17.24 -3.30
C GLN A 98 -13.33 -17.85 -4.27
N ALA A 99 -14.59 -17.95 -3.86
CA ALA A 99 -15.70 -18.39 -4.70
C ALA A 99 -16.18 -17.31 -5.69
N GLN A 100 -15.71 -16.06 -5.56
CA GLN A 100 -16.03 -15.01 -6.53
C GLN A 100 -15.30 -15.25 -7.86
N ASP A 101 -15.89 -14.71 -8.92
CA ASP A 101 -15.32 -14.76 -10.26
C ASP A 101 -13.90 -14.15 -10.31
N GLN A 102 -13.06 -14.67 -11.20
CA GLN A 102 -11.70 -14.17 -11.37
C GLN A 102 -11.70 -12.69 -11.77
N ALA A 103 -12.57 -12.25 -12.67
CA ALA A 103 -12.64 -10.85 -13.10
C ALA A 103 -13.00 -9.92 -11.94
N PHE A 104 -13.89 -10.37 -11.05
CA PHE A 104 -14.23 -9.64 -9.83
C PHE A 104 -13.02 -9.51 -8.91
N ARG A 105 -12.32 -10.62 -8.63
CA ARG A 105 -11.12 -10.61 -7.77
C ARG A 105 -9.98 -9.76 -8.34
N GLU A 106 -9.76 -9.82 -9.65
CA GLU A 106 -8.77 -8.98 -10.34
C GLU A 106 -9.16 -7.49 -10.27
N GLY A 107 -10.45 -7.16 -10.39
CA GLY A 107 -10.95 -5.80 -10.21
C GLY A 107 -10.58 -5.19 -8.85
N TRP A 108 -10.65 -5.97 -7.78
CA TRP A 108 -10.25 -5.51 -6.43
C TRP A 108 -8.76 -5.19 -6.28
N ARG A 109 -7.89 -5.68 -7.18
CA ARG A 109 -6.46 -5.33 -7.19
C ARG A 109 -6.22 -3.87 -7.58
N LEU A 110 -7.23 -3.22 -8.18
CA LEU A 110 -7.20 -1.79 -8.50
C LEU A 110 -7.39 -0.88 -7.29
N GLY A 111 -7.71 -1.45 -6.12
CA GLY A 111 -8.03 -0.72 -4.90
C GLY A 111 -9.54 -0.78 -4.58
N PRO A 112 -9.95 -0.48 -3.34
CA PRO A 112 -11.33 -0.65 -2.90
C PRO A 112 -12.32 0.30 -3.57
N GLN A 113 -11.87 1.50 -3.94
CA GLN A 113 -12.74 2.49 -4.57
C GLN A 113 -12.98 2.15 -6.05
N LEU A 114 -11.89 1.94 -6.80
CA LEU A 114 -11.99 1.64 -8.23
C LEU A 114 -12.50 0.21 -8.47
N GLY A 115 -12.07 -0.77 -7.66
CA GLY A 115 -12.46 -2.17 -7.80
C GLY A 115 -13.95 -2.41 -7.62
N ALA A 116 -14.62 -1.66 -6.73
CA ALA A 116 -16.07 -1.76 -6.53
C ALA A 116 -16.87 -1.31 -7.77
N GLU A 117 -16.40 -0.29 -8.49
CA GLU A 117 -17.05 0.23 -9.69
C GLU A 117 -16.53 -0.42 -10.99
N PHE A 118 -15.42 -1.15 -10.93
CA PHE A 118 -14.75 -1.71 -12.11
C PHE A 118 -15.65 -2.60 -12.99
N PRO A 119 -16.53 -3.46 -12.45
CA PRO A 119 -17.46 -4.24 -13.28
C PRO A 119 -18.34 -3.37 -14.19
N LYS A 120 -18.77 -2.21 -13.70
CA LYS A 120 -19.59 -1.25 -14.47
C LYS A 120 -18.75 -0.46 -15.46
N LEU A 121 -17.49 -0.17 -15.10
CA LEU A 121 -16.52 0.51 -15.96
C LEU A 121 -15.92 -0.39 -17.03
N HIS A 122 -16.07 -1.72 -16.91
CA HIS A 122 -15.46 -2.70 -17.79
C HIS A 122 -15.83 -2.49 -19.26
N GLY A 123 -17.07 -2.05 -19.54
CA GLY A 123 -17.49 -1.73 -20.90
C GLY A 123 -16.57 -0.71 -21.57
N LEU A 124 -16.20 0.36 -20.86
CA LEU A 124 -15.42 1.47 -21.41
C LEU A 124 -13.90 1.24 -21.30
N PHE A 125 -13.45 0.55 -20.25
CA PHE A 125 -12.02 0.43 -19.92
C PHE A 125 -11.46 -0.99 -19.92
N GLY A 126 -12.27 -2.02 -20.19
CA GLY A 126 -11.83 -3.42 -20.23
C GLY A 126 -10.79 -3.72 -21.33
N PHE A 127 -10.81 -2.95 -22.42
CA PHE A 127 -9.95 -3.13 -23.59
C PHE A 127 -9.00 -1.95 -23.80
N VAL A 128 -8.36 -1.47 -22.73
CA VAL A 128 -7.28 -0.47 -22.83
C VAL A 128 -5.98 -1.17 -23.26
N PRO A 129 -5.29 -0.69 -24.32
CA PRO A 129 -3.99 -1.22 -24.74
C PRO A 129 -2.98 -1.21 -23.59
N PRO A 130 -2.13 -2.23 -23.42
CA PRO A 130 -1.27 -2.36 -22.25
C PRO A 130 -0.37 -1.15 -22.00
N GLN A 131 0.09 -0.48 -23.06
CA GLN A 131 0.92 0.72 -23.00
C GLN A 131 0.20 1.94 -22.39
N GLN A 132 -1.14 1.99 -22.49
CA GLN A 132 -1.96 3.10 -21.99
C GLN A 132 -2.57 2.82 -20.61
N ARG A 133 -2.53 1.56 -20.14
CA ARG A 133 -3.22 1.14 -18.91
C ARG A 133 -2.80 1.95 -17.70
N ASP A 134 -1.50 2.17 -17.51
CA ASP A 134 -1.00 2.89 -16.33
C ASP A 134 -1.45 4.36 -16.33
N ALA A 135 -1.42 5.02 -17.49
CA ALA A 135 -1.89 6.39 -17.65
C ALA A 135 -3.40 6.51 -17.38
N VAL A 136 -4.20 5.58 -17.93
CA VAL A 136 -5.64 5.54 -17.68
C VAL A 136 -5.95 5.26 -16.21
N LEU A 137 -5.26 4.30 -15.59
CA LEU A 137 -5.43 4.00 -14.17
C LEU A 137 -5.04 5.19 -13.28
N ALA A 138 -3.99 5.93 -13.63
CA ALA A 138 -3.63 7.14 -12.91
C ALA A 138 -4.75 8.19 -12.95
N VAL A 139 -5.39 8.39 -14.11
CA VAL A 139 -6.56 9.27 -14.24
C VAL A 139 -7.74 8.77 -13.41
N LEU A 140 -8.08 7.48 -13.50
CA LEU A 140 -9.21 6.90 -12.76
C LEU A 140 -9.02 7.00 -11.24
N ARG A 141 -7.79 6.89 -10.74
CA ARG A 141 -7.45 7.05 -9.31
C ARG A 141 -7.55 8.49 -8.79
N GLN A 142 -7.52 9.49 -9.68
CA GLN A 142 -7.70 10.89 -9.29
C GLN A 142 -9.18 11.27 -9.10
N LEU A 143 -10.10 10.45 -9.58
CA LEU A 143 -11.53 10.72 -9.49
C LEU A 143 -12.03 10.54 -8.07
N SER A 144 -12.92 11.45 -7.65
CA SER A 144 -13.68 11.26 -6.41
C SER A 144 -14.65 10.07 -6.54
N PRO A 145 -15.14 9.52 -5.41
CA PRO A 145 -16.15 8.46 -5.44
C PRO A 145 -17.41 8.86 -6.24
N ALA A 146 -17.85 10.11 -6.13
CA ALA A 146 -19.01 10.61 -6.88
C ALA A 146 -18.75 10.65 -8.40
N GLN A 147 -17.56 11.11 -8.80
CA GLN A 147 -17.15 11.14 -10.21
C GLN A 147 -17.01 9.73 -10.79
N LEU A 148 -16.46 8.77 -10.03
CA LEU A 148 -16.39 7.36 -10.45
C LEU A 148 -17.79 6.76 -10.65
N ALA A 149 -18.73 7.04 -9.76
CA ALA A 149 -20.11 6.57 -9.90
C ALA A 149 -20.78 7.17 -11.15
N GLN A 150 -20.57 8.45 -11.43
CA GLN A 150 -21.05 9.09 -12.67
C GLN A 150 -20.42 8.49 -13.92
N LEU A 151 -19.10 8.27 -13.91
CA LEU A 151 -18.40 7.61 -15.01
C LEU A 151 -18.88 6.18 -15.24
N ALA A 152 -19.23 5.45 -14.16
CA ALA A 152 -19.84 4.13 -14.25
C ALA A 152 -21.22 4.17 -14.91
N LEU A 153 -22.02 5.22 -14.69
CA LEU A 153 -23.30 5.41 -15.39
C LEU A 153 -23.10 5.72 -16.87
N VAL A 154 -22.12 6.57 -17.20
CA VAL A 154 -21.75 6.87 -18.59
C VAL A 154 -21.33 5.57 -19.29
N ALA A 155 -20.42 4.80 -18.71
CA ALA A 155 -19.92 3.55 -19.28
C ALA A 155 -21.03 2.51 -19.56
N GLN A 156 -22.06 2.44 -18.71
CA GLN A 156 -23.20 1.55 -18.89
C GLN A 156 -24.13 1.99 -20.02
N ARG A 157 -24.23 3.29 -20.28
CA ARG A 157 -25.09 3.86 -21.32
C ARG A 157 -24.39 3.98 -22.68
N THR A 158 -23.06 4.00 -22.69
CA THR A 158 -22.29 4.10 -23.93
C THR A 158 -22.37 2.79 -24.74
N PRO A 159 -22.94 2.81 -25.96
CA PRO A 159 -22.99 1.63 -26.81
C PRO A 159 -21.57 1.24 -27.27
N PRO A 160 -21.34 -0.05 -27.64
CA PRO A 160 -20.00 -0.55 -27.98
C PRO A 160 -19.24 0.28 -29.01
N GLN A 161 -19.95 0.82 -30.01
CA GLN A 161 -19.38 1.59 -31.12
C GLN A 161 -18.84 2.96 -30.69
N GLU A 162 -19.38 3.52 -29.59
CA GLU A 162 -19.01 4.87 -29.11
C GLU A 162 -17.95 4.84 -28.01
N ARG A 163 -17.62 3.66 -27.48
CA ARG A 163 -16.73 3.51 -26.31
C ARG A 163 -15.37 4.15 -26.50
N ASP A 164 -14.77 3.98 -27.67
CA ASP A 164 -13.46 4.57 -27.97
C ASP A 164 -13.50 6.09 -28.02
N SER A 165 -14.57 6.65 -28.59
CA SER A 165 -14.81 8.09 -28.65
C SER A 165 -15.02 8.68 -27.26
N VAL A 166 -15.93 8.08 -26.47
CA VAL A 166 -16.24 8.53 -25.09
C VAL A 166 -15.02 8.42 -24.19
N ARG A 167 -14.26 7.32 -24.28
CA ARG A 167 -13.01 7.14 -23.54
C ARG A 167 -11.98 8.22 -23.90
N SER A 168 -11.75 8.44 -25.19
CA SER A 168 -10.79 9.44 -25.66
C SER A 168 -11.20 10.84 -25.24
N ALA A 169 -12.49 11.18 -25.37
CA ALA A 169 -13.05 12.43 -24.92
C ALA A 169 -12.84 12.64 -23.42
N PHE A 170 -13.18 11.65 -22.59
CA PHE A 170 -12.98 11.71 -21.13
C PHE A 170 -11.51 11.94 -20.75
N LEU A 171 -10.57 11.22 -21.39
CA LEU A 171 -9.14 11.34 -21.10
C LEU A 171 -8.56 12.70 -21.51
N ALA A 172 -9.18 13.37 -22.49
CA ALA A 172 -8.80 14.72 -22.92
C ALA A 172 -9.37 15.83 -22.00
N VAL A 173 -10.38 15.54 -21.16
CA VAL A 173 -10.98 16.55 -20.27
C VAL A 173 -9.98 16.95 -19.17
N PRO A 174 -9.68 18.27 -19.02
CA PRO A 174 -8.89 18.78 -17.91
C PRO A 174 -9.49 18.40 -16.56
N THR A 175 -8.67 18.11 -15.55
CA THR A 175 -9.13 17.64 -14.23
C THR A 175 -10.20 18.55 -13.61
N ALA A 176 -10.08 19.87 -13.78
CA ALA A 176 -11.01 20.86 -13.26
C ALA A 176 -12.41 20.80 -13.91
N GLU A 177 -12.52 20.29 -15.14
CA GLU A 177 -13.76 20.26 -15.92
C GLU A 177 -14.45 18.89 -15.92
N ARG A 178 -13.77 17.85 -15.40
CA ARG A 178 -14.26 16.46 -15.42
C ARG A 178 -15.62 16.30 -14.74
N ASP A 179 -15.85 16.97 -13.62
CA ASP A 179 -17.14 16.90 -12.91
C ASP A 179 -18.29 17.39 -13.78
N THR A 180 -18.13 18.56 -14.40
CA THR A 180 -19.12 19.15 -15.32
C THR A 180 -19.34 18.28 -16.55
N TRP A 181 -18.26 17.75 -17.13
CA TRP A 181 -18.36 16.84 -18.28
C TRP A 181 -19.12 15.55 -17.91
N LEU A 182 -18.79 14.93 -16.78
CA LEU A 182 -19.43 13.71 -16.31
C LEU A 182 -20.93 13.90 -16.03
N LYS A 183 -21.32 15.00 -15.40
CA LYS A 183 -22.74 15.36 -15.18
C LYS A 183 -23.50 15.44 -16.50
N ARG A 184 -22.96 16.19 -17.47
CA ARG A 184 -23.54 16.33 -18.80
C ARG A 184 -23.71 14.97 -19.50
N GLN A 185 -22.69 14.12 -19.48
CA GLN A 185 -22.74 12.79 -20.11
C GLN A 185 -23.67 11.82 -19.37
N ALA A 186 -23.81 11.97 -18.05
CA ALA A 186 -24.73 11.20 -17.23
C ALA A 186 -26.18 11.74 -17.29
N GLY A 187 -26.44 12.82 -18.03
CA GLY A 187 -27.77 13.45 -18.15
C GLY A 187 -28.23 14.15 -16.87
N GLN A 188 -27.30 14.72 -16.11
CA GLN A 188 -27.53 15.50 -14.87
C GLN A 188 -27.26 17.00 -15.09
#